data_AF-A0A7W0RIJ8-F1
#
_entry.id   AF-A0A7W0RIJ8-F1
#
_cell.length_a   1.000
_cell.length_b   1.000
_cell.length_c   1.000
_cell.angle_alpha   90.00
_cell.angle_beta   90.00
_cell.angle_gamma   90.00
#
_symmetry.space_group_name_H-M   'P 1'
#
loop_
_entity.id
_entity.type
_entity.pdbx_description
1 polymer ?
#
loop_
_entity_poly.entity_id
_entity_poly.type
_entity_poly.pdbx_seq_one_letter_code
_entity_poly.pdbx_strand_id
1 'polypeptide(L)'
;MALVSARLEFRVRPDRKSLIERAAELVHEPVSEFARTAAEEKADRIIREYEATTTVPAEFFDELLDALDDPASPNAALTRAAKRARDTVTRD
;
A
#
# COMPACT_ATOMS: atom_id res chain seq x y z
N MET A 1 0.75 2.30 -22.08
CA MET A 1 1.28 3.35 -21.19
C MET A 1 0.14 4.29 -20.89
N ALA A 2 -0.35 4.36 -19.64
CA ALA A 2 -1.42 5.29 -19.30
C ALA A 2 -0.89 6.73 -19.45
N LEU A 3 -1.62 7.57 -20.19
CA LEU A 3 -1.27 8.98 -20.33
C LEU A 3 -1.53 9.69 -18.99
N VAL A 4 -0.67 10.64 -18.62
CA VAL A 4 -0.87 11.52 -17.45
C VAL A 4 -2.05 12.45 -17.74
N SER A 5 -3.27 11.98 -17.48
CA SER A 5 -4.51 12.69 -17.82
C SER A 5 -5.23 13.24 -16.59
N ALA A 6 -5.00 12.66 -15.41
CA ALA A 6 -5.60 13.10 -14.15
C ALA A 6 -4.85 14.30 -13.56
N ARG A 7 -5.59 15.25 -12.98
CA ARG A 7 -5.04 16.46 -12.35
C ARG A 7 -5.40 16.52 -10.87
N LEU A 8 -4.44 16.93 -10.06
CA LEU A 8 -4.61 17.26 -8.65
C LEU A 8 -4.26 18.74 -8.45
N GLU A 9 -5.25 19.57 -8.12
CA GLU A 9 -5.08 21.01 -7.95
C GLU A 9 -5.43 21.42 -6.51
N PHE A 10 -4.57 22.21 -5.86
CA PHE A 10 -4.82 22.72 -4.51
C PHE A 10 -4.24 24.12 -4.34
N ARG A 11 -4.90 24.92 -3.49
CA ARG A 11 -4.41 26.24 -3.08
C ARG A 11 -3.51 26.09 -1.87
N VAL A 12 -2.40 26.83 -1.86
CA VAL A 12 -1.48 26.90 -0.73
C VAL A 12 -1.37 28.34 -0.24
N ARG A 13 -1.05 28.49 1.05
CA ARG A 13 -0.71 29.81 1.60
C ARG A 13 0.61 30.32 0.98
N PRO A 14 0.79 31.64 0.79
CA PRO A 14 1.97 32.18 0.13
C PRO A 14 3.31 31.79 0.77
N ASP A 15 3.37 31.79 2.10
CA ASP A 15 4.55 31.35 2.86
C ASP A 15 4.88 29.86 2.63
N ARG A 16 3.85 29.02 2.49
CA ARG A 16 4.03 27.60 2.17
C ARG A 16 4.46 27.40 0.72
N LYS A 17 3.97 28.24 -0.20
CA LYS A 17 4.46 28.25 -1.59
C LYS A 17 5.96 28.54 -1.63
N SER A 18 6.42 29.61 -0.98
CA SER A 18 7.84 29.96 -0.95
C SER A 18 8.71 28.89 -0.30
N LEU A 19 8.21 28.21 0.74
CA LEU A 19 8.90 27.07 1.34
C LEU A 19 9.08 25.91 0.34
N ILE A 20 8.03 25.56 -0.40
CA ILE A 20 8.07 24.49 -1.41
C ILE A 20 9.00 24.86 -2.57
N GLU A 21 8.92 26.11 -3.06
CA GLU A 21 9.80 26.62 -4.11
C GLU A 21 11.27 26.53 -3.70
N ARG A 22 11.58 26.93 -2.45
CA ARG A 22 12.94 26.82 -1.92
C ARG A 22 13.42 25.38 -1.80
N ALA A 23 12.56 24.46 -1.39
CA ALA A 23 12.91 23.05 -1.30
C ALA A 23 13.21 22.46 -2.69
N ALA A 24 12.36 22.76 -3.68
CA ALA A 24 12.54 22.34 -5.07
C ALA A 24 13.84 22.88 -5.68
N GLU A 25 14.18 24.15 -5.40
CA GLU A 25 15.47 24.75 -5.80
C GLU A 25 16.67 23.98 -5.25
N LEU A 26 16.62 23.59 -3.97
CA LEU A 26 17.72 22.91 -3.28
C LEU A 26 17.99 21.50 -3.83
N VAL A 27 16.95 20.84 -4.34
CA VAL A 27 17.07 19.51 -4.97
C VAL A 27 17.15 19.59 -6.50
N HIS A 28 17.20 20.80 -7.06
CA HIS A 28 17.33 21.06 -8.50
C HIS A 28 16.22 20.48 -9.38
N GLU A 29 14.96 20.55 -8.92
CA GLU A 29 13.81 20.06 -9.68
C GLU A 29 12.69 21.09 -9.83
N PRO A 30 11.82 20.95 -10.86
CA PRO A 30 10.67 21.84 -11.00
C PRO A 30 9.73 21.73 -9.80
N VAL A 31 9.16 22.86 -9.37
CA VAL A 31 8.22 22.94 -8.22
C VAL A 31 7.05 21.96 -8.36
N SER A 32 6.53 21.79 -9.58
CA SER A 32 5.45 20.85 -9.87
C SER A 32 5.88 19.39 -9.75
N GLU A 33 7.13 19.09 -10.08
CA GLU A 33 7.73 17.78 -9.89
C GLU A 33 7.83 17.50 -8.38
N PHE A 34 8.56 18.36 -7.65
CA PHE A 34 8.74 18.25 -6.19
C PHE A 34 7.42 17.99 -5.47
N ALA A 35 6.39 18.78 -5.78
CA ALA A 35 5.07 18.65 -5.16
C ALA A 35 4.39 17.32 -5.51
N ARG A 36 4.52 16.85 -6.76
CA ARG A 36 3.97 15.57 -7.21
C ARG A 36 4.65 14.40 -6.48
N THR A 37 5.98 14.35 -6.51
CA THR A 37 6.75 13.27 -5.87
C THR A 37 6.51 13.23 -4.36
N ALA A 38 6.52 14.38 -3.69
CA ALA A 38 6.23 14.45 -2.25
C ALA A 38 4.81 13.95 -1.90
N ALA A 39 3.81 14.24 -2.74
CA ALA A 39 2.45 13.76 -2.55
C ALA A 39 2.35 12.24 -2.78
N GLU A 40 2.96 11.73 -3.84
CA GLU A 40 3.02 10.30 -4.17
C GLU A 40 3.71 9.51 -3.06
N GLU A 41 4.90 9.92 -2.62
CA GLU A 41 5.64 9.28 -1.53
C GLU A 41 4.85 9.24 -0.21
N LYS A 42 4.14 10.34 0.12
CA LYS A 42 3.31 10.40 1.31
C LYS A 42 2.15 9.42 1.22
N ALA A 43 1.47 9.37 0.07
CA ALA A 43 0.35 8.45 -0.17
C ALA A 43 0.82 7.00 -0.08
N ASP A 44 1.89 6.67 -0.79
CA ASP A 44 2.53 5.36 -0.82
C ASP A 44 2.90 4.86 0.58
N ARG A 45 3.53 5.71 1.39
CA ARG A 45 3.88 5.35 2.77
C ARG A 45 2.65 5.05 3.61
N ILE A 46 1.61 5.89 3.52
CA ILE A 46 0.38 5.68 4.29
C ILE A 46 -0.31 4.41 3.84
N ILE A 47 -0.48 4.21 2.53
CA ILE A 47 -1.14 3.00 2.00
C ILE A 47 -0.37 1.76 2.46
N ARG A 48 0.96 1.73 2.36
CA ARG A 48 1.77 0.62 2.87
C ARG A 48 1.60 0.41 4.37
N GLU A 49 1.59 1.48 5.17
CA GLU A 49 1.40 1.39 6.61
C GLU A 49 0.04 0.77 6.98
N TYR A 50 -1.04 1.11 6.26
CA TYR A 50 -2.38 0.62 6.56
C TYR A 50 -2.72 -0.73 5.90
N GLU A 51 -2.20 -0.99 4.70
CA GLU A 51 -2.51 -2.22 3.95
C GLU A 51 -1.53 -3.36 4.23
N ALA A 52 -0.25 -3.07 4.51
CA ALA A 52 0.75 -4.10 4.81
C ALA A 52 0.83 -4.46 6.30
N THR A 53 0.18 -3.70 7.18
CA THR A 53 0.21 -3.97 8.62
C THR A 53 -1.06 -4.70 9.05
N THR A 54 -0.93 -5.98 9.39
CA THR A 54 -1.97 -6.69 10.15
C THR A 54 -1.68 -6.50 11.63
N THR A 55 -2.56 -5.80 12.34
CA THR A 55 -2.47 -5.69 13.81
C THR A 55 -2.96 -6.98 14.43
N VAL A 56 -2.12 -7.62 15.24
CA VAL A 56 -2.39 -8.91 15.89
C VAL A 56 -2.09 -8.82 17.39
N PRO A 57 -2.69 -9.69 18.24
CA PRO A 57 -2.30 -9.82 19.64
C PRO A 57 -0.80 -10.12 19.80
N ALA A 58 -0.23 -9.84 20.97
CA ALA A 58 1.21 -10.01 21.21
C ALA A 58 1.64 -11.48 21.08
N GLU A 59 0.77 -12.39 21.51
CA GLU A 59 0.92 -13.85 21.45
C GLU A 59 0.82 -14.42 20.03
N PHE A 60 0.28 -13.67 19.07
CA PHE A 60 0.00 -14.17 17.73
C PHE A 60 1.27 -14.60 16.98
N PHE A 61 2.40 -13.95 17.23
CA PHE A 61 3.63 -14.28 16.54
C PHE A 61 4.10 -15.70 16.88
N ASP A 62 4.04 -16.08 18.15
CA ASP A 62 4.40 -17.42 18.61
C ASP A 62 3.38 -18.44 18.09
N GLU A 63 2.08 -18.14 18.17
CA GLU A 63 1.01 -19.00 17.63
C GLU A 63 1.16 -19.24 16.11
N LEU A 64 1.58 -18.20 15.37
CA LEU A 64 1.82 -18.30 13.93
C LEU A 64 3.02 -19.21 13.64
N LEU A 65 4.13 -19.05 14.37
CA LEU A 65 5.31 -19.89 14.17
C LEU A 65 5.00 -21.36 14.48
N ASP A 66 4.31 -21.63 15.59
CA ASP A 66 3.88 -22.98 15.95
C ASP A 66 3.00 -23.60 14.85
N ALA A 67 2.07 -22.82 14.28
CA ALA A 67 1.22 -23.28 13.19
C ALA A 67 1.95 -23.50 11.85
N LEU A 68 3.10 -22.84 11.65
CA LEU A 68 3.96 -23.07 10.47
C LEU A 68 4.85 -24.31 10.65
N ASP A 69 5.31 -24.57 11.87
CA ASP A 69 6.12 -25.74 12.21
C ASP A 69 5.30 -27.03 12.26
N ASP A 70 4.05 -26.98 12.74
CA ASP A 70 3.09 -28.09 12.70
C ASP A 70 1.76 -27.70 12.02
N PRO A 71 1.71 -27.71 10.67
CA PRO A 71 0.54 -27.29 9.93
C PRO A 71 -0.68 -28.19 10.18
N ALA A 72 -1.77 -27.59 10.63
CA ALA A 72 -3.03 -28.31 10.82
C ALA A 72 -3.58 -28.87 9.50
N SER A 73 -4.14 -30.08 9.57
CA SER A 73 -4.83 -30.69 8.43
C SER A 73 -6.15 -29.95 8.11
N PRO A 74 -6.46 -29.68 6.84
CA PRO A 74 -7.69 -28.99 6.46
C PRO A 74 -8.92 -29.81 6.85
N ASN A 75 -9.89 -29.16 7.50
CA ASN A 75 -11.13 -29.82 7.90
C ASN A 75 -12.03 -30.14 6.69
N ALA A 76 -13.07 -30.97 6.92
CA ALA A 76 -13.96 -31.40 5.85
C ALA A 76 -14.70 -30.23 5.15
N ALA A 77 -14.98 -29.14 5.86
CA ALA A 77 -15.62 -27.96 5.28
C ALA A 77 -14.68 -27.22 4.33
N LEU A 78 -13.42 -27.03 4.72
CA LEU A 78 -12.38 -26.39 3.92
C LEU A 78 -12.07 -27.21 2.65
N THR A 79 -11.97 -28.54 2.78
CA THR A 79 -11.78 -29.44 1.64
C THR A 79 -12.92 -29.35 0.62
N ARG A 80 -14.18 -29.30 1.09
CA ARG A 80 -15.35 -29.11 0.20
C ARG A 80 -15.32 -27.74 -0.49
N ALA A 81 -14.94 -26.67 0.22
CA ALA A 81 -14.84 -25.33 -0.35
C ALA A 81 -13.76 -25.25 -1.43
N ALA A 82 -12.58 -25.82 -1.19
CA ALA A 82 -11.51 -25.87 -2.17
C ALA A 82 -11.90 -26.62 -3.45
N LYS A 83 -12.71 -27.68 -3.34
CA LYS A 83 -13.25 -28.39 -4.52
C LYS A 83 -14.15 -27.47 -5.36
N ARG A 84 -15.12 -26.79 -4.73
CA ARG A 84 -16.03 -25.86 -5.43
C ARG A 84 -15.28 -24.70 -6.11
N ALA A 85 -14.24 -24.17 -5.47
CA ALA A 85 -13.43 -23.09 -6.03
C ALA A 85 -12.71 -23.51 -7.32
N ARG A 86 -12.15 -24.72 -7.36
CA ARG A 86 -11.50 -25.27 -8.56
C ARG A 86 -12.46 -25.44 -9.74
N ASP A 87 -13.74 -25.67 -9.48
CA ASP A 87 -14.77 -25.81 -10.52
C ASP A 87 -15.21 -24.43 -11.09
N THR A 88 -14.86 -23.33 -10.41
CA THR A 88 -15.33 -21.97 -10.75
C THR A 88 -14.22 -21.05 -11.27
N VAL A 89 -12.95 -21.34 -10.93
CA VAL A 89 -11.81 -20.50 -11.30
C VAL A 89 -11.14 -21.04 -12.55
N THR A 90 -11.43 -20.43 -13.71
CA THR A 90 -10.57 -20.55 -14.89
C THR A 90 -9.28 -19.78 -14.61
N ARG A 91 -8.15 -20.48 -14.52
CA ARG A 91 -6.82 -19.86 -14.53
C ARG A 91 -6.46 -19.55 -15.99
N ASP A 92 -6.38 -18.27 -16.33
CA ASP A 92 -5.70 -17.80 -17.55
C ASP A 92 -4.17 -17.91 -17.41
#